data_AF-A0A955D735-F1
#
_entry.id   AF-A0A955D735-F1
#
_cell.length_a   1.000
_cell.length_b   1.000
_cell.length_c   1.000
_cell.angle_alpha   90.00
_cell.angle_beta   90.00
_cell.angle_gamma   90.00
#
_symmetry.space_group_name_H-M   'P 1'
#
loop_
_entity.id
_entity.type
_entity.pdbx_description
1 polymer ?
#
loop_
_entity_poly.entity_id
_entity_poly.type
_entity_poly.pdbx_seq_one_letter_code
_entity_poly.pdbx_strand_id
1 'polypeptide(L)'
;MLPRIPSPLAYTVLARRYRSQDFDQVVGQEPIARTLRAAIDSDRLAHAYLFCGTRGVGKTSMARIFAKAINGGSPDVDKAIMGGQDTDTIEIDGASNNSVENSRDLIANSVYRPMRGKKKIYIIDEVHMLSTAAFNALLKTMEEPPEHVMFVLCT
;
A
#
# COMPACT_ATOMS: atom_id res chain seq x y z
N MET A 1 8.12 36.01 -30.62
CA MET A 1 8.35 34.85 -29.73
C MET A 1 7.76 35.21 -28.37
N LEU A 2 6.54 34.77 -28.07
CA LEU A 2 5.86 35.12 -26.82
C LEU A 2 6.45 34.31 -25.66
N PRO A 3 6.71 34.92 -24.48
CA PRO A 3 7.24 34.19 -23.33
C PRO A 3 6.21 33.18 -22.83
N ARG A 4 6.65 31.93 -22.59
CA ARG A 4 5.84 30.90 -21.94
C ARG A 4 5.53 31.37 -20.51
N ILE A 5 4.26 31.62 -20.24
CA ILE A 5 3.75 31.84 -18.89
C ILE A 5 3.97 30.54 -18.12
N PRO A 6 4.66 30.55 -16.96
CA PRO A 6 4.79 29.35 -16.14
C PRO A 6 3.39 28.91 -15.70
N SER A 7 3.08 27.62 -15.86
CA SER A 7 1.81 27.05 -15.42
C SER A 7 1.59 27.38 -13.95
N PRO A 8 0.38 27.78 -13.51
CA PRO A 8 0.12 28.05 -12.11
C PRO A 8 0.50 26.81 -11.30
N LEU A 9 1.34 26.99 -10.26
CA LEU A 9 1.68 25.95 -9.31
C LEU A 9 0.37 25.33 -8.81
N ALA A 10 0.11 24.09 -9.21
CA ALA A 10 -1.08 23.37 -8.80
C ALA A 10 -1.11 23.31 -7.27
N TYR A 11 -2.08 23.97 -6.66
CA TYR A 11 -2.26 23.98 -5.22
C TYR A 11 -2.37 22.54 -4.72
N THR A 12 -1.43 22.13 -3.88
CA THR A 12 -1.41 20.81 -3.26
C THR A 12 -1.77 20.95 -1.79
N VAL A 13 -2.80 20.24 -1.36
CA VAL A 13 -3.24 20.21 0.04
C VAL A 13 -2.06 19.81 0.95
N LEU A 14 -1.92 20.49 2.09
CA LEU A 14 -0.79 20.30 3.02
C LEU A 14 -0.59 18.83 3.42
N ALA A 15 -1.67 18.09 3.65
CA ALA A 15 -1.64 16.66 3.97
C ALA A 15 -0.95 15.81 2.89
N ARG A 16 -1.03 16.22 1.62
CA ARG A 16 -0.32 15.55 0.52
C ARG A 16 1.11 16.05 0.39
N ARG A 17 1.35 17.35 0.60
CA ARG A 17 2.68 17.97 0.52
C ARG A 17 3.64 17.46 1.60
N TYR A 18 3.13 17.28 2.82
CA TYR A 18 3.91 16.88 4.00
C TYR A 18 3.69 15.41 4.38
N ARG A 19 3.18 14.59 3.45
CA ARG A 19 3.08 13.15 3.68
C ARG A 19 4.49 12.58 3.86
N SER A 20 4.72 11.85 4.94
CA SER A 20 5.96 11.12 5.19
C SER A 20 6.32 10.25 3.98
N GLN A 21 7.56 10.32 3.54
CA GLN A 21 8.08 9.57 2.39
C GLN A 21 8.84 8.32 2.83
N ASP A 22 9.36 8.30 4.05
CA ASP A 22 10.18 7.23 4.60
C ASP A 22 9.87 7.02 6.09
N PHE A 23 10.33 5.88 6.62
CA PHE A 23 10.13 5.51 8.03
C PHE A 23 10.64 6.58 9.01
N ASP A 24 11.73 7.28 8.69
CA ASP A 24 12.31 8.30 9.57
C ASP A 24 11.51 9.62 9.58
N GLN A 25 10.58 9.77 8.64
CA GLN A 25 9.68 10.92 8.56
C GLN A 25 8.32 10.64 9.20
N VAL A 26 8.07 9.42 9.69
CA VAL A 26 6.83 9.10 10.40
C VAL A 26 6.94 9.59 11.84
N VAL A 27 6.00 10.43 12.25
CA VAL A 27 6.00 11.05 13.57
C VAL A 27 5.20 10.22 14.58
N GLY A 28 5.81 9.87 15.71
CA GLY A 28 5.13 9.24 16.85
C GLY A 28 4.79 7.76 16.67
N GLN A 29 5.33 7.11 15.62
CA GLN A 29 5.15 5.68 15.34
C GLN A 29 6.51 4.96 15.21
N GLU A 30 7.53 5.45 15.91
CA GLU A 30 8.90 4.93 15.85
C GLU A 30 9.01 3.44 16.21
N PRO A 31 8.27 2.90 17.20
CA PRO A 31 8.28 1.45 17.47
C PRO A 31 7.75 0.61 16.30
N ILE A 32 6.72 1.10 15.59
CA ILE A 32 6.13 0.41 14.44
C ILE A 32 7.10 0.45 13.26
N ALA A 33 7.64 1.64 12.94
CA ALA A 33 8.62 1.82 11.89
C ALA A 33 9.85 0.93 12.09
N ARG A 34 10.34 0.82 13.34
CA ARG A 34 11.45 -0.07 13.69
C ARG A 34 11.11 -1.53 13.47
N THR A 35 9.92 -1.97 13.86
CA THR A 35 9.47 -3.35 13.69
C THR A 35 9.39 -3.73 12.23
N LEU A 36 8.80 -2.87 11.39
CA LEU A 36 8.69 -3.10 9.96
C LEU A 36 10.06 -3.12 9.26
N ARG A 37 10.95 -2.19 9.62
CA ARG A 37 12.33 -2.18 9.12
C ARG A 37 13.09 -3.46 9.49
N ALA A 38 12.99 -3.91 10.75
CA ALA A 38 13.61 -5.15 11.20
C ALA A 38 13.06 -6.39 10.48
N ALA A 39 11.77 -6.42 10.13
CA ALA A 39 11.18 -7.50 9.35
C ALA A 39 11.76 -7.56 7.93
N ILE A 40 11.98 -6.40 7.28
CA ILE A 40 12.65 -6.31 5.98
C ILE A 40 14.10 -6.76 6.09
N ASP A 41 14.85 -6.19 7.04
CA ASP A 41 16.29 -6.43 7.19
C ASP A 41 16.62 -7.89 7.54
N SER A 42 15.71 -8.58 8.23
CA SER A 42 15.86 -10.00 8.59
C SER A 42 15.20 -10.96 7.60
N ASP A 43 14.65 -10.46 6.48
CA ASP A 43 13.91 -11.25 5.49
C ASP A 43 12.79 -12.11 6.11
N ARG A 44 12.13 -11.57 7.14
CA ARG A 44 11.01 -12.21 7.88
C ARG A 44 9.73 -11.43 7.67
N LEU A 45 9.39 -11.23 6.40
CA LEU A 45 8.16 -10.59 5.99
C LEU A 45 6.98 -11.56 6.14
N ALA A 46 5.97 -11.17 6.91
CA ALA A 46 4.71 -11.90 6.97
C ALA A 46 3.94 -11.74 5.66
N HIS A 47 3.05 -12.68 5.36
CA HIS A 47 2.19 -12.59 4.18
C HIS A 47 1.05 -11.57 4.36
N ALA A 48 0.70 -11.20 5.59
CA ALA A 48 -0.33 -10.21 5.88
C ALA A 48 0.04 -9.33 7.08
N TYR A 49 -0.28 -8.05 6.98
CA TYR A 49 -0.15 -7.05 8.04
C TYR A 49 -1.48 -6.31 8.21
N LEU A 50 -1.89 -6.08 9.45
CA LEU A 50 -3.08 -5.29 9.79
C LEU A 50 -2.67 -4.02 10.54
N PHE A 51 -2.91 -2.87 9.94
CA PHE A 51 -2.67 -1.56 10.53
C PHE A 51 -3.98 -0.99 11.05
N CYS A 52 -4.09 -0.89 12.38
CA CYS A 52 -5.27 -0.37 13.07
C CYS A 52 -5.03 1.02 13.63
N GLY A 53 -6.04 1.88 13.62
CA GLY A 53 -6.00 3.16 14.32
C GLY A 53 -7.06 4.15 13.84
N THR A 54 -7.20 5.28 14.52
CA THR A 54 -8.18 6.30 14.12
C THR A 54 -7.85 6.91 12.75
N ARG A 55 -8.83 7.54 12.11
CA ARG A 55 -8.62 8.22 10.83
C ARG A 55 -7.54 9.30 10.97
N GLY A 56 -6.61 9.33 10.02
CA GLY A 56 -5.58 10.37 9.95
C GLY A 56 -4.27 10.07 10.71
N VAL A 57 -4.17 8.95 11.44
CA VAL A 57 -2.92 8.57 12.14
C VAL A 57 -1.79 8.07 11.21
N GLY A 58 -2.05 7.98 9.91
CA GLY A 58 -1.04 7.64 8.90
C GLY A 58 -0.97 6.17 8.48
N LYS A 59 -2.04 5.37 8.67
CA LYS A 59 -2.10 3.94 8.30
C LYS A 59 -1.72 3.69 6.83
N THR A 60 -2.45 4.32 5.91
CA THR A 60 -2.20 4.19 4.45
C THR A 60 -0.84 4.77 4.06
N SER A 61 -0.41 5.86 4.72
CA SER A 61 0.93 6.42 4.51
C SER A 61 2.03 5.42 4.91
N MET A 62 1.90 4.79 6.08
CA MET A 62 2.82 3.76 6.55
C MET A 62 2.80 2.53 5.62
N ALA A 63 1.63 2.12 5.14
CA ALA A 63 1.50 1.02 4.18
C ALA A 63 2.28 1.29 2.88
N ARG A 64 2.18 2.50 2.33
CA ARG A 64 2.96 2.91 1.15
C ARG A 64 4.45 2.98 1.42
N ILE A 65 4.87 3.52 2.57
CA ILE A 65 6.29 3.56 2.98
C ILE A 65 6.84 2.13 3.10
N PHE A 66 6.07 1.23 3.70
CA PHE A 66 6.45 -0.17 3.85
C PHE A 66 6.58 -0.88 2.50
N ALA A 67 5.59 -0.71 1.61
CA ALA A 67 5.66 -1.23 0.26
C ALA A 67 6.85 -0.67 -0.53
N LYS A 68 7.12 0.63 -0.40
CA LYS A 68 8.28 1.30 -1.01
C LYS A 68 9.59 0.71 -0.51
N ALA A 69 9.71 0.44 0.79
CA ALA A 69 10.91 -0.17 1.34
C ALA A 69 11.15 -1.62 0.86
N ILE A 70 10.08 -2.34 0.47
CA ILE A 70 10.17 -3.71 -0.06
C ILE A 70 10.47 -3.74 -1.56
N ASN A 71 9.73 -2.96 -2.35
CA ASN A 71 9.69 -3.03 -3.82
C ASN A 71 10.36 -1.84 -4.53
N GLY A 72 10.64 -0.76 -3.81
CA GLY A 72 11.25 0.44 -4.35
C GLY A 72 12.74 0.30 -4.63
N GLY A 73 13.42 1.44 -4.73
CA GLY A 73 14.87 1.51 -5.00
C GLY A 73 15.24 2.27 -6.26
N SER A 74 14.27 2.83 -6.98
CA SER A 74 14.51 3.81 -8.04
C SER A 74 13.54 4.98 -7.92
N PRO A 75 13.91 6.20 -8.33
CA PRO A 75 13.05 7.37 -8.19
C PRO A 75 11.66 7.22 -8.83
N ASP A 76 11.58 6.54 -9.97
CA ASP A 76 10.32 6.35 -10.68
C ASP A 76 9.39 5.35 -9.98
N VAL A 77 9.94 4.23 -9.52
CA VAL A 77 9.17 3.21 -8.77
C VAL A 77 8.73 3.76 -7.42
N ASP A 78 9.62 4.43 -6.70
CA ASP A 78 9.33 5.04 -5.40
C ASP A 78 8.18 6.05 -5.51
N LYS A 79 8.22 6.89 -6.55
CA LYS A 79 7.16 7.86 -6.84
C LYS A 79 5.84 7.19 -7.22
N ALA A 80 5.89 6.11 -7.99
CA ALA A 80 4.70 5.35 -8.37
C ALA A 80 4.04 4.70 -7.14
N ILE A 81 4.82 4.04 -6.28
CA ILE A 81 4.32 3.40 -5.04
C ILE A 81 3.71 4.46 -4.11
N MET A 82 4.45 5.54 -3.82
CA MET A 82 3.95 6.62 -2.95
C MET A 82 2.74 7.34 -3.56
N GLY A 83 2.63 7.34 -4.88
CA GLY A 83 1.51 7.87 -5.64
C GLY A 83 0.27 6.95 -5.69
N GLY A 84 0.40 5.67 -5.35
CA GLY A 84 -0.66 4.66 -5.54
C GLY A 84 -0.88 4.29 -7.01
N GLN A 85 0.19 4.30 -7.81
CA GLN A 85 0.17 4.09 -9.27
C GLN A 85 1.14 3.00 -9.72
N ASP A 86 1.73 2.26 -8.79
CA ASP A 86 2.65 1.18 -9.09
C ASP A 86 1.91 -0.09 -9.55
N THR A 87 2.55 -0.88 -10.41
CA THR A 87 1.95 -2.09 -10.97
C THR A 87 2.03 -3.28 -10.03
N ASP A 88 3.05 -3.33 -9.16
CA ASP A 88 3.26 -4.42 -8.21
C ASP A 88 2.72 -4.10 -6.81
N THR A 89 2.38 -2.83 -6.56
CA THR A 89 1.75 -2.34 -5.32
C THR A 89 0.38 -1.76 -5.65
N ILE A 90 -0.65 -2.57 -5.45
CA ILE A 90 -2.04 -2.24 -5.79
C ILE A 90 -2.74 -1.76 -4.53
N GLU A 91 -3.30 -0.54 -4.58
CA GLU A 91 -4.10 0.03 -3.51
C GLU A 91 -5.58 -0.05 -3.85
N ILE A 92 -6.37 -0.59 -2.93
CA ILE A 92 -7.80 -0.84 -3.08
C ILE A 92 -8.51 -0.13 -1.92
N ASP A 93 -9.43 0.77 -2.26
CA ASP A 93 -10.36 1.33 -1.28
C ASP A 93 -11.50 0.32 -1.03
N GLY A 94 -11.55 -0.21 0.18
CA GLY A 94 -12.53 -1.20 0.63
C GLY A 94 -13.96 -0.68 0.58
N ALA A 95 -14.19 0.63 0.70
CA ALA A 95 -15.54 1.20 0.58
C ALA A 95 -16.07 1.13 -0.85
N SER A 96 -15.18 1.32 -1.84
CA SER A 96 -15.52 1.35 -3.27
C SER A 96 -15.41 -0.04 -3.94
N ASN A 97 -14.72 -1.00 -3.33
CA ASN A 97 -14.46 -2.34 -3.88
C ASN A 97 -14.95 -3.45 -2.93
N ASN A 98 -16.14 -3.26 -2.34
CA ASN A 98 -16.67 -4.11 -1.27
C ASN A 98 -17.40 -5.38 -1.74
N SER A 99 -17.40 -5.68 -3.04
CA SER A 99 -18.16 -6.80 -3.62
C SER A 99 -17.34 -8.09 -3.71
N VAL A 100 -18.05 -9.23 -3.80
CA VAL A 100 -17.44 -10.55 -4.01
C VAL A 100 -16.72 -10.61 -5.35
N GLU A 101 -17.24 -9.93 -6.37
CA GLU A 101 -16.63 -9.89 -7.71
C GLU A 101 -15.26 -9.20 -7.67
N ASN A 102 -15.16 -8.04 -7.00
CA ASN A 102 -13.87 -7.37 -6.81
C ASN A 102 -12.85 -8.25 -6.07
N SER A 103 -13.32 -9.03 -5.09
CA SER A 103 -12.47 -9.98 -4.36
C SER A 103 -11.98 -11.11 -5.27
N ARG A 104 -12.85 -11.66 -6.13
CA ARG A 104 -12.47 -12.70 -7.11
C ARG A 104 -11.45 -12.18 -8.11
N ASP A 105 -11.62 -10.94 -8.58
CA ASP A 105 -10.68 -10.31 -9.51
C ASP A 105 -9.31 -10.11 -8.85
N LEU A 106 -9.28 -9.69 -7.57
CA LEU A 106 -8.04 -9.59 -6.80
C LEU A 106 -7.34 -10.96 -6.75
N ILE A 107 -8.07 -12.01 -6.36
CA ILE A 107 -7.54 -13.37 -6.25
C ILE A 107 -6.99 -13.84 -7.60
N ALA A 108 -7.74 -13.67 -8.68
CA ALA A 108 -7.31 -14.05 -10.03
C ALA A 108 -6.01 -13.35 -10.44
N ASN A 109 -5.87 -12.07 -10.09
CA ASN A 109 -4.67 -11.29 -10.37
C ASN A 109 -3.49 -11.65 -9.45
N SER A 110 -3.74 -12.14 -8.23
CA SER A 110 -2.69 -12.44 -7.25
C SER A 110 -1.76 -13.59 -7.67
N VAL A 111 -2.24 -14.49 -8.52
CA VAL A 111 -1.49 -15.67 -9.00
C VAL A 111 -0.28 -15.26 -9.85
N TYR A 112 -0.36 -14.13 -10.56
CA TYR A 112 0.74 -13.65 -11.39
C TYR A 112 1.86 -13.05 -10.54
N ARG A 113 3.10 -13.40 -10.91
CA ARG A 113 4.32 -12.86 -10.29
C ARG A 113 4.43 -11.34 -10.49
N PRO A 114 5.17 -10.63 -9.61
CA PRO A 114 5.46 -9.22 -9.78
C PRO A 114 6.22 -8.96 -11.10
N MET A 115 5.99 -7.81 -11.72
CA MET A 115 6.63 -7.42 -12.97
C MET A 115 8.06 -6.90 -12.76
N ARG A 116 8.29 -6.17 -11.66
CA ARG A 116 9.55 -5.47 -11.36
C ARG A 116 9.97 -5.60 -9.90
N GLY A 117 9.01 -5.58 -8.98
CA GLY A 117 9.24 -5.67 -7.53
C GLY A 117 9.57 -7.09 -7.04
N LYS A 118 9.88 -7.21 -5.75
CA LYS A 118 10.09 -8.50 -5.08
C LYS A 118 8.78 -9.18 -4.71
N LYS A 119 7.75 -8.38 -4.37
CA LYS A 119 6.45 -8.83 -3.91
C LYS A 119 5.34 -8.16 -4.71
N LYS A 120 4.19 -8.82 -4.82
CA LYS A 120 2.93 -8.26 -5.28
C LYS A 120 2.13 -7.88 -4.03
N ILE A 121 2.05 -6.58 -3.76
CA ILE A 121 1.53 -6.04 -2.51
C ILE A 121 0.13 -5.49 -2.75
N TYR A 122 -0.85 -5.99 -2.00
CA TYR A 122 -2.22 -5.48 -1.98
C TYR A 122 -2.44 -4.66 -0.71
N ILE A 123 -2.55 -3.35 -0.86
CA ILE A 123 -2.94 -2.45 0.22
C ILE A 123 -4.47 -2.30 0.17
N ILE A 124 -5.18 -2.79 1.19
CA ILE A 124 -6.64 -2.66 1.28
C ILE A 124 -6.95 -1.62 2.35
N ASP A 125 -7.29 -0.40 1.92
CA ASP A 125 -7.68 0.68 2.83
C ASP A 125 -9.14 0.53 3.25
N GLU A 126 -9.46 0.97 4.47
CA GLU A 126 -10.77 0.80 5.11
C GLU A 126 -11.32 -0.64 4.94
N VAL A 127 -10.50 -1.66 5.23
CA VAL A 127 -10.83 -3.08 4.98
C VAL A 127 -12.14 -3.53 5.66
N HIS A 128 -12.52 -2.88 6.76
CA HIS A 128 -13.77 -3.15 7.48
C HIS A 128 -15.02 -2.79 6.67
N MET A 129 -14.88 -2.02 5.57
CA MET A 129 -15.96 -1.67 4.66
C MET A 129 -16.26 -2.76 3.62
N LEU A 130 -15.41 -3.79 3.51
CA LEU A 130 -15.71 -4.96 2.69
C LEU A 130 -16.97 -5.65 3.21
N SER A 131 -17.83 -6.12 2.30
CA SER A 131 -18.93 -6.98 2.71
C SER A 131 -18.39 -8.29 3.30
N THR A 132 -19.12 -8.90 4.23
CA THR A 132 -18.74 -10.20 4.81
C THR A 132 -18.48 -11.25 3.73
N ALA A 133 -19.28 -11.25 2.66
CA ALA A 133 -19.10 -12.16 1.54
C ALA A 133 -17.81 -11.90 0.76
N ALA A 134 -17.45 -10.63 0.54
CA ALA A 134 -16.19 -10.24 -0.09
C ALA A 134 -14.98 -10.66 0.76
N PHE A 135 -15.01 -10.36 2.06
CA PHE A 135 -13.95 -10.77 2.99
C PHE A 135 -13.78 -12.29 3.02
N ASN A 136 -14.88 -13.05 3.09
CA ASN A 136 -14.85 -14.51 3.07
C ASN A 136 -14.26 -15.08 1.77
N ALA A 137 -14.46 -14.41 0.63
CA ALA A 137 -13.84 -14.83 -0.62
C ALA A 137 -12.31 -14.69 -0.57
N LEU A 138 -11.79 -13.67 0.12
CA LEU A 138 -10.36 -13.42 0.27
C LEU A 138 -9.68 -14.34 1.29
N LEU A 139 -10.40 -14.85 2.30
CA LEU A 139 -9.84 -15.63 3.42
C LEU A 139 -8.87 -16.73 2.96
N LYS A 140 -9.29 -17.58 2.03
CA LYS A 140 -8.44 -18.69 1.56
C LYS A 140 -7.12 -18.20 0.98
N THR A 141 -7.16 -17.10 0.22
CA THR A 141 -5.96 -16.54 -0.41
C THR A 141 -5.09 -15.80 0.60
N MET A 142 -5.68 -15.24 1.66
CA MET A 142 -4.94 -14.60 2.74
C MET A 142 -4.29 -15.60 3.69
N GLU A 143 -4.91 -16.76 3.93
CA GLU A 143 -4.37 -17.84 4.77
C GLU A 143 -3.22 -18.58 4.07
N GLU A 144 -3.35 -18.85 2.77
CA GLU A 144 -2.35 -19.56 1.96
C GLU A 144 -2.02 -18.77 0.67
N PRO A 145 -1.43 -17.57 0.77
CA PRO A 145 -1.08 -16.78 -0.40
C PRO A 145 0.09 -17.38 -1.18
N PRO A 146 0.18 -17.14 -2.49
CA PRO A 146 1.44 -17.36 -3.21
C PRO A 146 2.61 -16.65 -2.52
N GLU A 147 3.80 -17.25 -2.52
CA GLU A 147 4.96 -16.73 -1.78
C GLU A 147 5.33 -15.28 -2.15
N HIS A 148 5.04 -14.84 -3.38
CA HIS A 148 5.30 -13.49 -3.83
C HIS A 148 4.22 -12.48 -3.45
N VAL A 149 3.10 -12.90 -2.85
CA VAL A 149 1.97 -12.02 -2.49
C VAL A 149 2.09 -11.55 -1.04
N MET A 150 1.74 -10.29 -0.79
CA MET A 150 1.61 -9.72 0.54
C MET A 150 0.36 -8.84 0.64
N PHE A 151 -0.35 -8.93 1.75
CA PHE A 151 -1.48 -8.07 2.08
C PHE A 151 -1.11 -7.04 3.17
N VAL A 152 -1.53 -5.79 2.98
CA VAL A 152 -1.45 -4.75 4.01
C VAL A 152 -2.85 -4.16 4.17
N LEU A 153 -3.51 -4.49 5.26
CA LEU A 153 -4.89 -4.09 5.55
C LEU A 153 -4.88 -2.87 6.47
N CYS A 154 -5.69 -1.86 6.18
CA CYS A 154 -5.83 -0.68 7.04
C CYS A 154 -7.27 -0.56 7.57
N THR A 155 -7.42 -0.30 8.88
CA THR A 155 -8.72 -0.04 9.52
C THR A 155 -8.62 0.91 10.70
#